data_AF-A0A7T7VSQ9-F1
#
_entry.id   AF-A0A7T7VSQ9-F1
#
_cell.length_a   1.000
_cell.length_b   1.000
_cell.length_c   1.000
_cell.angle_alpha   90.00
_cell.angle_beta   90.00
_cell.angle_gamma   90.00
#
_symmetry.space_group_name_H-M   'P 1'
#
loop_
_entity.id
_entity.type
_entity.pdbx_description
1 polymer ?
#
loop_
_entity_poly.entity_id
_entity_poly.type
_entity_poly.pdbx_seq_one_letter_code
_entity_poly.pdbx_strand_id
1 'polypeptide(L)'
;MRLYRGYGDQPLDPLIASDRGSGRTPAFRNIAYVVFEDLDLSEFGNRIPALTFEVIERGGDIRLIDMIGGASVEVSVKLPGLSGFSHEAGSYAALLEELSTAYPLACDTRNETLALVDTTPDGSRTPVVLPPTAMGADDDFGRRTGISRQRAAKSDRTQIALRYYDKDRDYQPGLQRSGGRTVVQGPQTIEFPATMRANDARRLADRIAARSDARRETMAYRIATIHPDIRPGAHVIVPGERGLWQVLSWEWRESGIELELEALRTVGQIGNMPTGATGQGNPPVDRIGGSTSLAVFELPWDGVGASDVPTGYAATSSDAVGWTGAALYKKTGVGALAYVRPALRSRAVIGTLTTRLRAASPHIVDRHGGVVIELLPSDQALVDCDMASLANGANRARIGSEIVQFAKATALGDGRWRIDQLLRGRGGTEAEIADHEPGTQFVLLDERLTPLPPSAIDNPVPDAIVALGNSDPEPVVAPIENAGLSLRPLVPVHGRAETFADGSILVNWVRRARGGWQWLNQVETPLNEVSEAYEISARTAQGETLFWETKTSSLLISPLDAKRLAPLRTIEIRQRGRVSLSLPLVLALPAVL
;
A
#
# COMPACT_ATOMS: atom_id res chain seq x y z
N MET A 1 11.65 -27.24 -7.98
CA MET A 1 12.54 -26.31 -7.24
C MET A 1 13.81 -27.04 -6.82
N ARG A 2 14.98 -26.48 -7.10
CA ARG A 2 16.30 -26.97 -6.67
C ARG A 2 16.97 -25.93 -5.79
N LEU A 3 17.49 -26.34 -4.64
CA LEU A 3 18.24 -25.47 -3.74
C LEU A 3 19.74 -25.73 -3.91
N TYR A 4 20.46 -24.66 -4.17
CA TYR A 4 21.91 -24.62 -4.17
C TYR A 4 22.36 -23.87 -2.93
N ARG A 5 23.15 -24.54 -2.09
CA ARG A 5 23.53 -24.03 -0.76
C ARG A 5 24.70 -23.06 -0.78
N GLY A 6 25.28 -22.81 -1.95
CA GLY A 6 26.38 -21.88 -2.13
C GLY A 6 27.74 -22.45 -1.78
N TYR A 7 27.96 -23.76 -1.91
CA TYR A 7 29.30 -24.33 -1.72
C TYR A 7 30.26 -23.90 -2.85
N GLY A 8 31.56 -23.81 -2.54
CA GLY A 8 32.58 -23.36 -3.49
C GLY A 8 32.87 -24.37 -4.62
N ASP A 9 32.55 -25.65 -4.42
CA ASP A 9 32.71 -26.76 -5.36
C ASP A 9 31.41 -27.11 -6.10
N GLN A 10 30.38 -26.28 -5.96
CA GLN A 10 29.06 -26.57 -6.46
C GLN A 10 29.04 -26.67 -8.00
N PRO A 11 28.32 -27.67 -8.56
CA PRO A 11 28.22 -27.86 -10.01
C PRO A 11 27.33 -26.79 -10.67
N LEU A 12 27.44 -26.67 -11.99
CA LEU A 12 26.54 -25.86 -12.81
C LEU A 12 25.11 -26.39 -12.72
N ASP A 13 24.11 -25.51 -12.62
CA ASP A 13 22.72 -25.97 -12.73
C ASP A 13 22.47 -26.48 -14.16
N PRO A 14 21.96 -27.72 -14.31
CA PRO A 14 21.81 -28.35 -15.62
C PRO A 14 20.76 -27.66 -16.51
N LEU A 15 19.71 -27.06 -15.93
CA LEU A 15 18.69 -26.34 -16.70
C LEU A 15 19.26 -25.02 -17.21
N ILE A 16 19.90 -24.24 -16.35
CA ILE A 16 20.55 -22.99 -16.77
C ILE A 16 21.67 -23.29 -17.79
N ALA A 17 22.44 -24.35 -17.59
CA ALA A 17 23.49 -24.79 -18.51
C ALA A 17 22.96 -25.25 -19.86
N SER A 18 21.78 -25.89 -19.89
CA SER A 18 21.12 -26.27 -21.13
C SER A 18 20.60 -25.05 -21.93
N ASP A 19 20.12 -24.01 -21.24
CA ASP A 19 19.60 -22.78 -21.87
C ASP A 19 20.73 -21.85 -22.34
N ARG A 20 21.77 -21.65 -21.52
CA ARG A 20 22.84 -20.66 -21.74
C ARG A 20 24.14 -21.24 -22.30
N GLY A 21 24.26 -22.56 -22.33
CA GLY A 21 25.46 -23.28 -22.74
C GLY A 21 26.47 -23.45 -21.59
N SER A 22 27.07 -24.64 -21.50
CA SER A 22 27.99 -25.01 -20.40
C SER A 22 29.22 -24.11 -20.28
N GLY A 23 29.73 -23.58 -21.38
CA GLY A 23 30.88 -22.65 -21.39
C GLY A 23 30.56 -21.21 -20.98
N ARG A 24 29.27 -20.85 -20.83
CA ARG A 24 28.81 -19.48 -20.52
C ARG A 24 27.97 -19.39 -19.25
N THR A 25 27.66 -20.52 -18.64
CA THR A 25 26.83 -20.59 -17.44
C THR A 25 27.71 -20.49 -16.21
N PRO A 26 27.50 -19.53 -15.30
CA PRO A 26 28.17 -19.50 -14.02
C PRO A 26 27.55 -20.54 -13.06
N ALA A 27 28.37 -21.19 -12.25
CA ALA A 27 27.88 -22.13 -11.21
C ALA A 27 27.32 -21.42 -9.96
N PHE A 28 27.41 -20.08 -9.93
CA PHE A 28 27.09 -19.23 -8.79
C PHE A 28 27.70 -19.79 -7.48
N ARG A 29 28.97 -20.19 -7.55
CA ARG A 29 29.72 -20.70 -6.39
C ARG A 29 29.79 -19.62 -5.31
N ASN A 30 29.75 -20.04 -4.05
CA ASN A 30 29.69 -19.15 -2.88
C ASN A 30 28.40 -18.31 -2.77
N ILE A 31 27.38 -18.60 -3.57
CA ILE A 31 26.07 -17.95 -3.53
C ILE A 31 25.01 -19.03 -3.30
N ALA A 32 24.20 -18.89 -2.26
CA ALA A 32 23.01 -19.72 -2.09
C ALA A 32 21.91 -19.21 -3.03
N TYR A 33 21.33 -20.09 -3.84
CA TYR A 33 20.27 -19.72 -4.78
C TYR A 33 19.27 -20.86 -4.95
N VAL A 34 18.07 -20.50 -5.38
CA VAL A 34 17.00 -21.43 -5.66
C VAL A 34 16.66 -21.34 -7.14
N VAL A 35 16.69 -22.48 -7.83
CA VAL A 35 16.23 -22.58 -9.22
C VAL A 35 14.83 -23.16 -9.20
N PHE A 36 13.89 -22.41 -9.73
CA PHE A 36 12.57 -22.95 -10.02
C PHE A 36 12.54 -23.40 -11.47
N GLU A 37 12.16 -24.67 -11.66
CA GLU A 37 11.96 -25.30 -12.96
C GLU A 37 10.46 -25.56 -13.04
N ASP A 38 9.87 -25.18 -14.17
CA ASP A 38 8.42 -25.28 -14.43
C ASP A 38 7.57 -24.74 -13.27
N LEU A 39 7.97 -23.61 -12.69
CA LEU A 39 7.12 -22.91 -11.72
C LEU A 39 5.86 -22.50 -12.44
N ASP A 40 4.72 -23.04 -12.01
CA ASP A 40 3.45 -22.64 -12.57
C ASP A 40 3.19 -21.17 -12.23
N LEU A 41 3.21 -20.32 -13.27
CA LEU A 41 2.99 -18.89 -13.15
C LEU A 41 1.54 -18.51 -13.48
N SER A 42 0.67 -19.48 -13.75
CA SER A 42 -0.73 -19.23 -14.12
C SER A 42 -1.46 -18.44 -13.02
N GLU A 43 -1.28 -18.82 -11.76
CA GLU A 43 -1.82 -18.14 -10.58
C GLU A 43 -1.19 -16.76 -10.31
N PHE A 44 -0.02 -16.48 -10.89
CA PHE A 44 0.72 -15.22 -10.74
C PHE A 44 0.62 -14.33 -11.97
N GLY A 45 -0.34 -14.58 -12.86
CA GLY A 45 -0.57 -13.78 -14.06
C GLY A 45 0.60 -13.82 -15.06
N ASN A 46 1.28 -14.97 -15.16
CA ASN A 46 2.49 -15.18 -15.96
C ASN A 46 3.63 -14.21 -15.62
N ARG A 47 3.71 -13.78 -14.35
CA ARG A 47 4.80 -12.96 -13.82
C ARG A 47 5.47 -13.70 -12.68
N ILE A 48 6.76 -13.44 -12.49
CA ILE A 48 7.50 -13.99 -11.35
C ILE A 48 6.90 -13.39 -10.08
N PRO A 49 6.39 -14.20 -9.14
CA PRO A 49 5.85 -13.70 -7.88
C PRO A 49 6.94 -13.09 -7.01
N ALA A 50 6.54 -12.24 -6.05
CA ALA A 50 7.44 -11.82 -4.99
C ALA A 50 7.71 -13.03 -4.08
N LEU A 51 8.95 -13.55 -4.14
CA LEU A 51 9.40 -14.66 -3.32
C LEU A 51 10.18 -14.12 -2.12
N THR A 52 9.76 -14.51 -0.91
CA THR A 52 10.48 -14.20 0.33
C THR A 52 11.14 -15.47 0.85
N PHE A 53 12.41 -15.39 1.20
CA PHE A 53 13.18 -16.51 1.76
C PHE A 53 13.67 -16.12 3.15
N GLU A 54 13.45 -17.00 4.13
CA GLU A 54 14.04 -16.86 5.45
C GLU A 54 15.29 -17.74 5.52
N VAL A 55 16.46 -17.12 5.72
CA VAL A 55 17.72 -17.84 5.88
C VAL A 55 17.97 -18.03 7.36
N ILE A 56 17.76 -19.26 7.84
CA ILE A 56 17.96 -19.64 9.23
C ILE A 56 19.28 -20.39 9.33
N GLU A 57 20.31 -19.74 9.88
CA GLU A 57 21.54 -20.42 10.25
C GLU A 57 21.30 -21.29 11.49
N ARG A 58 21.87 -22.51 11.51
CA ARG A 58 21.85 -23.35 12.72
C ARG A 58 22.53 -22.59 13.84
N GLY A 59 21.80 -22.40 14.95
CA GLY A 59 22.22 -21.57 16.07
C GLY A 59 23.67 -21.79 16.52
N GLY A 60 24.32 -20.68 16.84
CA GLY A 60 25.69 -20.56 17.32
C GLY A 60 26.03 -19.08 17.50
N ASP A 61 27.13 -18.79 18.17
CA ASP A 61 27.63 -17.41 18.25
C ASP A 61 28.25 -17.02 16.90
N ILE A 62 27.91 -15.82 16.40
CA ILE A 62 28.54 -15.29 15.19
C ILE A 62 30.02 -15.05 15.47
N ARG A 63 30.89 -15.66 14.67
CA ARG A 63 32.34 -15.45 14.76
C ARG A 63 32.79 -14.56 13.62
N LEU A 64 33.67 -13.60 13.93
CA LEU A 64 34.20 -12.67 12.93
C LEU A 64 34.96 -13.38 11.79
N ILE A 65 35.58 -14.53 12.07
CA ILE A 65 36.24 -15.34 11.02
C ILE A 65 35.27 -15.82 9.94
N ASP A 66 34.03 -16.12 10.32
CA ASP A 66 32.99 -16.59 9.39
C ASP A 66 32.48 -15.45 8.49
N MET A 67 32.61 -14.19 8.94
CA MET A 67 32.15 -13.00 8.21
C MET A 67 33.16 -12.49 7.17
N ILE A 68 34.47 -12.66 7.44
CA ILE A 68 35.55 -12.14 6.58
C ILE A 68 36.05 -13.21 5.61
N GLY A 69 36.03 -14.49 6.02
CA GLY A 69 36.55 -15.60 5.22
C GLY A 69 38.06 -15.49 4.93
N GLY A 70 38.69 -16.61 4.58
CA GLY A 70 40.09 -16.66 4.14
C GLY A 70 41.01 -17.53 4.99
N ALA A 71 41.98 -18.18 4.34
CA ALA A 71 42.89 -19.14 4.96
C ALA A 71 43.99 -18.51 5.84
N SER A 72 44.24 -17.20 5.70
CA SER A 72 45.33 -16.47 6.37
C SER A 72 44.79 -15.34 7.24
N VAL A 73 43.76 -15.62 8.05
CA VAL A 73 43.21 -14.67 9.05
C VAL A 73 43.19 -15.31 10.43
N GLU A 74 43.83 -14.66 11.40
CA GLU A 74 43.77 -15.03 12.81
C GLU A 74 42.78 -14.13 13.54
N VAL A 75 41.79 -14.71 14.23
CA VAL A 75 40.73 -13.95 14.90
C VAL A 75 40.66 -14.33 16.37
N SER A 76 40.83 -13.34 17.25
CA SER A 76 40.59 -13.47 18.70
C SER A 76 39.41 -12.62 19.20
N VAL A 77 38.84 -11.78 18.33
CA VAL A 77 37.69 -10.91 18.66
C VAL A 77 36.45 -11.74 18.96
N LYS A 78 35.81 -11.46 20.10
CA LYS A 78 34.51 -12.03 20.47
C LYS A 78 33.39 -11.03 20.18
N LEU A 79 32.26 -11.53 19.69
CA LEU A 79 31.07 -10.73 19.37
C LEU A 79 29.88 -11.10 20.30
N PRO A 80 30.01 -10.95 21.62
CA PRO A 80 28.98 -11.41 22.56
C PRO A 80 27.65 -10.70 22.35
N GLY A 81 26.58 -11.49 22.25
CA GLY A 81 25.21 -11.01 22.07
C GLY A 81 24.82 -10.71 20.63
N LEU A 82 25.74 -10.87 19.68
CA LEU A 82 25.45 -10.75 18.25
C LEU A 82 24.84 -12.05 17.73
N SER A 83 23.60 -11.98 17.23
CA SER A 83 22.87 -13.14 16.70
C SER A 83 22.55 -13.07 15.21
N GLY A 84 22.77 -11.91 14.60
CA GLY A 84 22.70 -11.66 13.16
C GLY A 84 23.47 -10.38 12.84
N PHE A 85 24.02 -10.26 11.65
CA PHE A 85 24.62 -9.02 11.17
C PHE A 85 24.39 -8.89 9.67
N SER A 86 23.88 -7.74 9.24
CA SER A 86 23.65 -7.44 7.82
C SER A 86 24.75 -6.53 7.29
N HIS A 87 25.32 -6.88 6.14
CA HIS A 87 26.30 -6.07 5.42
C HIS A 87 25.91 -6.08 3.93
N GLU A 88 25.25 -5.01 3.46
CA GLU A 88 24.54 -5.01 2.17
C GLU A 88 25.45 -5.01 0.93
N ALA A 89 26.70 -4.55 1.06
CA ALA A 89 27.82 -4.72 0.12
C ALA A 89 28.98 -3.84 0.60
N GLY A 90 30.22 -4.24 0.35
CA GLY A 90 31.37 -3.43 0.76
C GLY A 90 32.69 -4.21 0.78
N SER A 91 33.76 -3.52 1.15
CA SER A 91 35.04 -4.15 1.44
C SER A 91 35.02 -4.73 2.86
N TYR A 92 35.85 -5.76 3.12
CA TYR A 92 36.06 -6.25 4.49
C TYR A 92 36.56 -5.16 5.44
N ALA A 93 37.22 -4.12 4.91
CA ALA A 93 37.62 -2.95 5.70
C ALA A 93 36.39 -2.17 6.22
N ALA A 94 35.37 -1.96 5.37
CA ALA A 94 34.13 -1.30 5.79
C ALA A 94 33.37 -2.13 6.84
N LEU A 95 33.33 -3.45 6.67
CA LEU A 95 32.77 -4.37 7.68
C LEU A 95 33.51 -4.24 9.03
N LEU A 96 34.84 -4.25 9.01
CA LEU A 96 35.66 -4.12 10.21
C LEU A 96 35.50 -2.75 10.88
N GLU A 97 35.38 -1.68 10.10
CA GLU A 97 35.12 -0.33 10.59
C GLU A 97 33.76 -0.26 11.31
N GLU A 98 32.71 -0.81 10.70
CA GLU A 98 31.37 -0.88 11.28
C GLU A 98 31.36 -1.71 12.58
N LEU A 99 32.00 -2.89 12.58
CA LEU A 99 32.15 -3.70 13.79
C LEU A 99 32.97 -3.00 14.88
N SER A 100 34.00 -2.23 14.51
CA SER A 100 34.85 -1.52 15.47
C SER A 100 34.10 -0.43 16.25
N THR A 101 33.02 0.09 15.65
CA THR A 101 32.11 1.07 16.29
C THR A 101 31.44 0.49 17.54
N ALA A 102 31.18 -0.82 17.56
CA ALA A 102 30.51 -1.50 18.67
C ALA A 102 31.44 -2.40 19.50
N TYR A 103 32.35 -3.12 18.85
CA TYR A 103 33.26 -4.08 19.47
C TYR A 103 34.71 -3.57 19.47
N PRO A 104 35.49 -3.83 20.52
CA PRO A 104 36.90 -3.46 20.58
C PRO A 104 37.73 -4.41 19.71
N LEU A 105 38.23 -3.90 18.59
CA LEU A 105 39.06 -4.66 17.68
C LEU A 105 40.23 -3.80 17.20
N ALA A 106 41.37 -4.44 16.97
CA ALA A 106 42.50 -3.91 16.24
C ALA A 106 42.85 -4.87 15.10
N CYS A 107 43.44 -4.30 14.06
CA CYS A 107 43.84 -5.00 12.85
C CYS A 107 45.34 -4.85 12.67
N ASP A 108 46.03 -5.96 12.44
CA ASP A 108 47.48 -6.01 12.21
C ASP A 108 47.78 -7.03 11.09
N THR A 109 48.84 -6.81 10.32
CA THR A 109 49.24 -7.72 9.23
C THR A 109 50.63 -8.29 9.50
N ARG A 110 50.75 -9.61 9.61
CA ARG A 110 52.01 -10.32 9.91
C ARG A 110 52.22 -11.46 8.92
N ASN A 111 53.38 -11.51 8.25
CA ASN A 111 53.79 -12.64 7.41
C ASN A 111 52.64 -13.13 6.48
N GLU A 112 52.03 -12.20 5.74
CA GLU A 112 50.88 -12.46 4.85
C GLU A 112 49.58 -12.93 5.55
N THR A 113 49.53 -12.84 6.89
CA THR A 113 48.36 -13.17 7.73
C THR A 113 47.75 -11.90 8.33
N LEU A 114 46.44 -11.77 8.27
CA LEU A 114 45.69 -10.70 8.93
C LEU A 114 45.32 -11.12 10.35
N ALA A 115 45.75 -10.38 11.36
CA ALA A 115 45.39 -10.61 12.76
C ALA A 115 44.32 -9.61 13.20
N LEU A 116 43.17 -10.14 13.63
CA LEU A 116 42.06 -9.40 14.20
C LEU A 116 41.97 -9.68 15.69
N VAL A 117 42.22 -8.63 16.46
CA VAL A 117 42.67 -8.77 17.83
C VAL A 117 41.71 -8.03 18.77
N ASP A 118 41.12 -8.72 19.75
CA ASP A 118 40.24 -8.09 20.75
C ASP A 118 41.04 -7.10 21.60
N THR A 119 40.66 -5.83 21.72
CA THR A 119 41.49 -4.86 22.48
C THR A 119 41.04 -4.62 23.91
N THR A 120 40.07 -5.39 24.42
CA THR A 120 39.61 -5.26 25.80
C THR A 120 40.74 -5.43 26.83
N PRO A 121 40.85 -4.50 27.82
CA PRO A 121 41.81 -4.64 28.91
C PRO A 121 41.26 -5.56 30.01
N ASP A 122 41.17 -6.87 29.71
CA ASP A 122 40.66 -7.91 30.61
C ASP A 122 41.74 -8.61 31.44
N GLY A 123 43.01 -8.22 31.26
CA GLY A 123 44.17 -8.82 31.93
C GLY A 123 44.69 -10.10 31.27
N SER A 124 44.10 -10.55 30.16
CA SER A 124 44.59 -11.71 29.40
C SER A 124 45.90 -11.45 28.66
N ARG A 125 46.26 -10.17 28.46
CA ARG A 125 47.47 -9.75 27.76
C ARG A 125 48.54 -9.25 28.69
N THR A 126 49.77 -9.67 28.41
CA THR A 126 50.95 -9.11 29.06
C THR A 126 51.31 -7.80 28.35
N PRO A 127 51.30 -6.66 29.06
CA PRO A 127 51.64 -5.39 28.44
C PRO A 127 53.15 -5.27 28.19
N VAL A 128 53.53 -4.64 27.08
CA VAL A 128 54.93 -4.39 26.72
C VAL A 128 55.39 -3.05 27.31
N VAL A 129 56.53 -3.01 27.98
CA VAL A 129 57.11 -1.75 28.45
C VAL A 129 57.80 -1.06 27.27
N LEU A 130 57.40 0.18 26.95
CA LEU A 130 58.03 0.93 25.86
C LEU A 130 59.46 1.34 26.23
N PRO A 131 60.39 1.38 25.26
CA PRO A 131 61.68 2.03 25.43
C PRO A 131 61.54 3.51 25.83
N PRO A 132 62.57 4.13 26.43
CA PRO A 132 62.59 5.57 26.67
C PRO A 132 62.37 6.39 25.39
N THR A 133 61.85 7.60 25.53
CA THR A 133 61.56 8.49 24.39
C THR A 133 62.84 8.81 23.61
N ALA A 134 62.76 8.71 22.28
CA ALA A 134 63.79 9.20 21.39
C ALA A 134 63.59 10.70 21.11
N MET A 135 64.66 11.48 21.17
CA MET A 135 64.64 12.89 20.76
C MET A 135 64.69 13.00 19.24
N GLY A 136 63.96 13.97 18.68
CA GLY A 136 63.92 14.22 17.23
C GLY A 136 63.86 15.72 16.92
N ALA A 137 63.69 16.06 15.64
CA ALA A 137 63.37 17.42 15.22
C ALA A 137 62.03 17.88 15.81
N ASP A 138 61.79 19.19 15.85
CA ASP A 138 60.49 19.73 16.28
C ASP A 138 59.52 19.61 15.09
N ASP A 139 58.55 18.72 15.22
CA ASP A 139 57.53 18.42 14.22
C ASP A 139 56.13 18.32 14.86
N ASP A 140 55.10 18.15 14.02
CA ASP A 140 53.70 18.18 14.45
C ASP A 140 53.27 16.90 15.20
N PHE A 141 54.03 15.80 15.11
CA PHE A 141 53.67 14.52 15.74
C PHE A 141 54.14 14.45 17.20
N GLY A 142 55.28 15.05 17.52
CA GLY A 142 55.75 15.16 18.90
C GLY A 142 56.71 16.34 19.05
N ARG A 143 56.56 17.09 20.16
CA ARG A 143 57.58 18.09 20.55
C ARG A 143 58.96 17.45 20.52
N ARG A 144 60.04 18.23 20.38
CA ARG A 144 61.45 17.77 20.41
C ARG A 144 61.80 16.67 21.43
N THR A 145 61.07 16.60 22.54
CA THR A 145 61.14 15.57 23.59
C THR A 145 60.66 14.17 23.17
N GLY A 146 60.05 14.00 21.99
CA GLY A 146 59.51 12.73 21.50
C GLY A 146 58.22 12.28 22.17
N ILE A 147 57.52 13.18 22.89
CA ILE A 147 56.27 12.87 23.56
C ILE A 147 55.32 14.07 23.52
N SER A 148 54.07 13.82 23.12
CA SER A 148 52.98 14.79 23.20
C SER A 148 51.75 14.12 23.80
N ARG A 149 51.00 14.86 24.62
CA ARG A 149 49.79 14.35 25.29
C ARG A 149 48.63 15.24 24.93
N GLN A 150 47.52 14.63 24.54
CA GLN A 150 46.28 15.32 24.31
C GLN A 150 45.19 14.68 25.17
N ARG A 151 44.41 15.52 25.84
CA ARG A 151 43.23 15.10 26.57
C ARG A 151 42.03 15.86 26.04
N ALA A 152 41.10 15.17 25.40
CA ALA A 152 39.85 15.76 24.98
C ALA A 152 39.08 16.30 26.20
N ALA A 153 38.32 17.38 26.03
CA ALA A 153 37.47 17.94 27.08
C ALA A 153 36.51 16.88 27.63
N LYS A 154 36.09 17.03 28.89
CA LYS A 154 35.11 16.12 29.49
C LYS A 154 33.76 16.45 28.89
N SER A 155 33.37 15.70 27.86
CA SER A 155 31.95 15.63 27.50
C SER A 155 31.20 15.10 28.71
N ASP A 156 30.09 15.74 29.08
CA ASP A 156 29.12 15.08 29.95
C ASP A 156 28.79 13.73 29.31
N ARG A 157 28.79 12.63 30.08
CA ARG A 157 28.64 11.25 29.59
C ARG A 157 27.50 11.19 28.57
N THR A 158 27.84 11.23 27.28
CA THR A 158 26.83 11.29 26.23
C THR A 158 26.21 9.91 26.21
N GLN A 159 24.95 9.83 26.64
CA GLN A 159 24.19 8.60 26.57
C GLN A 159 24.27 8.06 25.13
N ILE A 160 24.64 6.80 24.97
CA ILE A 160 24.66 6.14 23.65
C ILE A 160 23.28 5.54 23.42
N ALA A 161 22.72 5.73 22.24
CA ALA A 161 21.49 5.08 21.81
C ALA A 161 21.82 4.12 20.65
N LEU A 162 21.69 2.82 20.87
CA LEU A 162 21.97 1.78 19.90
C LEU A 162 20.68 1.34 19.22
N ARG A 163 20.59 1.55 17.90
CA ARG A 163 19.55 0.96 17.04
C ARG A 163 20.01 -0.39 16.52
N TYR A 164 19.15 -1.39 16.61
CA TYR A 164 19.42 -2.79 16.26
C TYR A 164 18.12 -3.46 15.81
N TYR A 165 18.19 -4.68 15.28
CA TYR A 165 17.02 -5.51 14.98
C TYR A 165 16.74 -6.44 16.17
N ASP A 166 15.55 -6.32 16.78
CA ASP A 166 15.21 -7.08 17.98
C ASP A 166 14.65 -8.47 17.64
N LYS A 167 15.44 -9.50 17.95
CA LYS A 167 15.08 -10.90 17.67
C LYS A 167 13.76 -11.32 18.35
N ASP A 168 13.51 -10.84 19.57
CA ASP A 168 12.32 -11.24 20.32
C ASP A 168 11.07 -10.44 19.91
N ARG A 169 11.23 -9.46 19.02
CA ARG A 169 10.18 -8.60 18.47
C ARG A 169 10.09 -8.72 16.94
N ASP A 170 10.22 -9.95 16.43
CA ASP A 170 10.08 -10.27 15.01
C ASP A 170 10.99 -9.40 14.12
N TYR A 171 12.25 -9.24 14.55
CA TYR A 171 13.27 -8.44 13.87
C TYR A 171 12.91 -6.97 13.66
N GLN A 172 11.90 -6.43 14.34
CA GLN A 172 11.56 -5.01 14.26
C GLN A 172 12.70 -4.14 14.82
N PRO A 173 12.89 -2.91 14.30
CA PRO A 173 13.88 -1.98 14.84
C PRO A 173 13.66 -1.73 16.35
N GLY A 174 14.68 -2.03 17.13
CA GLY A 174 14.77 -1.75 18.56
C GLY A 174 15.71 -0.58 18.85
N LEU A 175 15.54 0.06 20.00
CA LEU A 175 16.42 1.12 20.51
C LEU A 175 16.75 0.85 21.97
N GLN A 176 18.02 0.58 22.29
CA GLN A 176 18.51 0.57 23.67
C GLN A 176 19.38 1.78 23.93
N ARG A 177 19.28 2.36 25.12
CA ARG A 177 20.15 3.46 25.54
C ARG A 177 21.16 2.95 26.55
N SER A 178 22.33 3.56 26.68
CA SER A 178 23.23 3.32 27.79
C SER A 178 22.73 4.04 29.06
N GLY A 179 23.32 3.72 30.21
CA GLY A 179 23.21 4.50 31.43
C GLY A 179 23.94 5.85 31.29
N GLY A 180 23.60 6.83 32.13
CA GLY A 180 24.18 8.17 32.09
C GLY A 180 23.14 9.27 32.26
N ARG A 181 23.58 10.53 32.24
CA ARG A 181 22.68 11.69 32.24
C ARG A 181 22.39 12.08 30.81
N THR A 182 21.13 12.40 30.52
CA THR A 182 20.76 13.00 29.24
C THR A 182 21.38 14.40 29.14
N VAL A 183 22.17 14.61 28.10
CA VAL A 183 22.75 15.93 27.78
C VAL A 183 21.71 16.71 26.96
N VAL A 184 21.78 18.05 26.99
CA VAL A 184 20.86 18.94 26.25
C VAL A 184 20.80 18.62 24.75
N GLN A 185 21.91 18.13 24.17
CA GLN A 185 22.01 17.74 22.75
C GLN A 185 21.42 16.34 22.43
N GLY A 186 20.90 15.63 23.44
CA GLY A 186 20.38 14.27 23.28
C GLY A 186 21.46 13.19 23.26
N PRO A 187 21.07 11.90 23.21
CA PRO A 187 22.01 10.79 23.13
C PRO A 187 22.65 10.70 21.74
N GLN A 188 23.92 10.30 21.67
CA GLN A 188 24.57 9.94 20.41
C GLN A 188 23.96 8.62 19.92
N THR A 189 23.36 8.65 18.73
CA THR A 189 22.73 7.46 18.15
C THR A 189 23.71 6.72 17.24
N ILE A 190 23.80 5.41 17.43
CA ILE A 190 24.58 4.49 16.61
C ILE A 190 23.59 3.54 15.96
N GLU A 191 23.58 3.51 14.64
CA GLU A 191 22.85 2.51 13.87
C GLU A 191 23.79 1.34 13.65
N PHE A 192 23.42 0.17 14.18
CA PHE A 192 24.25 -1.02 14.10
C PHE A 192 23.39 -2.12 13.47
N PRO A 193 23.74 -2.63 12.27
CA PRO A 193 22.89 -3.56 11.51
C PRO A 193 22.98 -4.98 12.07
N ALA A 194 22.84 -5.10 13.39
CA ALA A 194 22.92 -6.32 14.15
C ALA A 194 21.53 -6.78 14.58
N THR A 195 21.30 -8.08 14.50
CA THR A 195 20.22 -8.74 15.22
C THR A 195 20.71 -9.14 16.60
N MET A 196 20.03 -8.68 17.64
CA MET A 196 20.38 -8.94 19.03
C MET A 196 19.12 -9.06 19.89
N ARG A 197 19.27 -9.61 21.10
CA ARG A 197 18.24 -9.46 22.14
C ARG A 197 18.37 -8.09 22.81
N ALA A 198 17.27 -7.57 23.34
CA ALA A 198 17.24 -6.28 24.03
C ALA A 198 18.30 -6.15 25.16
N ASN A 199 18.51 -7.21 25.94
CA ASN A 199 19.52 -7.23 26.99
C ASN A 199 20.95 -7.10 26.46
N ASP A 200 21.25 -7.75 25.35
CA ASP A 200 22.58 -7.74 24.74
C ASP A 200 22.88 -6.39 24.08
N ALA A 201 21.89 -5.84 23.38
CA ALA A 201 21.96 -4.48 22.81
C ALA A 201 22.17 -3.43 23.91
N ARG A 202 21.50 -3.57 25.07
CA ARG A 202 21.70 -2.68 26.22
C ARG A 202 23.13 -2.76 26.75
N ARG A 203 23.63 -3.98 26.99
CA ARG A 203 25.02 -4.20 27.45
C ARG A 203 26.05 -3.68 26.45
N LEU A 204 25.78 -3.80 25.15
CA LEU A 204 26.64 -3.28 24.09
C LEU A 204 26.66 -1.74 24.10
N ALA A 205 25.50 -1.08 24.19
CA ALA A 205 25.43 0.38 24.32
C ALA A 205 26.20 0.90 25.55
N ASP A 206 26.09 0.21 26.68
CA ASP A 206 26.83 0.54 27.90
C ASP A 206 28.35 0.37 27.76
N ARG A 207 28.80 -0.68 27.06
CA ARG A 207 30.23 -0.88 26.75
C ARG A 207 30.77 0.20 25.80
N ILE A 208 30.00 0.57 24.78
CA ILE A 208 30.38 1.65 23.86
C ILE A 208 30.53 2.96 24.63
N ALA A 209 29.57 3.31 25.49
CA ALA A 209 29.63 4.52 26.30
C ALA A 209 30.86 4.53 27.24
N ALA A 210 31.13 3.42 27.93
CA ALA A 210 32.29 3.29 28.82
C ALA A 210 33.63 3.41 28.06
N ARG A 211 33.69 2.86 26.85
CA ARG A 211 34.87 2.97 25.98
C ARG A 211 35.10 4.40 25.52
N SER A 212 34.07 5.09 25.02
CA SER A 212 34.19 6.49 24.58
C SER A 212 34.69 7.42 25.70
N ASP A 213 34.29 7.17 26.96
CA ASP A 213 34.80 7.92 28.12
C ASP A 213 36.30 7.64 28.40
N ALA A 214 36.76 6.40 28.18
CA ALA A 214 38.15 5.99 28.41
C ALA A 214 39.11 6.52 27.33
N ARG A 215 38.64 6.62 26.08
CA ARG A 215 39.36 7.04 24.86
C ARG A 215 39.75 8.53 24.80
N ARG A 216 39.63 9.26 25.91
CA ARG A 216 39.81 10.72 25.93
C ARG A 216 41.27 11.17 25.99
N GLU A 217 42.18 10.28 26.34
CA GLU A 217 43.61 10.57 26.47
C GLU A 217 44.37 9.87 25.36
N THR A 218 44.98 10.67 24.48
CA THR A 218 45.87 10.18 23.44
C THR A 218 47.28 10.69 23.69
N MET A 219 48.26 9.94 23.21
CA MET A 219 49.67 10.25 23.37
C MET A 219 50.41 9.88 22.10
N ALA A 220 51.15 10.84 21.56
CA ALA A 220 52.18 10.55 20.57
C ALA A 220 53.49 10.25 21.29
N TYR A 221 54.13 9.13 20.96
CA TYR A 221 55.32 8.64 21.65
C TYR A 221 56.36 8.13 20.65
N ARG A 222 57.57 8.71 20.68
CA ARG A 222 58.66 8.38 19.75
C ARG A 222 59.69 7.46 20.41
N ILE A 223 60.04 6.37 19.73
CA ILE A 223 61.07 5.41 20.17
C ILE A 223 62.14 5.21 19.10
N ALA A 224 63.33 4.77 19.51
CA ALA A 224 64.46 4.58 18.59
C ALA A 224 64.45 3.21 17.89
N THR A 225 63.80 2.21 18.49
CA THR A 225 63.75 0.84 17.96
C THR A 225 62.36 0.25 18.24
N ILE A 226 61.83 -0.55 17.31
CA ILE A 226 60.53 -1.22 17.46
C ILE A 226 60.74 -2.68 17.82
N HIS A 227 60.10 -3.12 18.90
CA HIS A 227 60.00 -4.54 19.24
C HIS A 227 58.84 -5.15 18.45
N PRO A 228 58.94 -6.41 17.95
CA PRO A 228 57.85 -7.05 17.21
C PRO A 228 56.50 -7.12 17.93
N ASP A 229 56.49 -7.05 19.26
CA ASP A 229 55.27 -7.04 20.07
C ASP A 229 54.61 -5.66 20.21
N ILE A 230 55.27 -4.58 19.77
CA ILE A 230 54.71 -3.22 19.72
C ILE A 230 54.03 -3.05 18.36
N ARG A 231 52.70 -3.19 18.35
CA ARG A 231 51.88 -3.24 17.14
C ARG A 231 50.47 -2.70 17.41
N PRO A 232 49.68 -2.33 16.39
CA PRO A 232 48.30 -1.93 16.58
C PRO A 232 47.52 -2.93 17.45
N GLY A 233 46.85 -2.43 18.49
CA GLY A 233 46.13 -3.25 19.46
C GLY A 233 46.94 -3.80 20.63
N ALA A 234 48.28 -3.68 20.62
CA ALA A 234 49.12 -4.07 21.73
C ALA A 234 48.87 -3.18 22.95
N HIS A 235 48.85 -3.78 24.14
CA HIS A 235 48.82 -3.06 25.40
C HIS A 235 50.25 -2.73 25.82
N VAL A 236 50.51 -1.48 26.16
CA VAL A 236 51.85 -0.99 26.50
C VAL A 236 51.84 -0.19 27.80
N ILE A 237 52.97 -0.22 28.50
CA ILE A 237 53.27 0.62 29.65
C ILE A 237 54.25 1.68 29.17
N VAL A 238 53.84 2.94 29.26
CA VAL A 238 54.71 4.08 28.94
C VAL A 238 55.50 4.46 30.19
N PRO A 239 56.85 4.48 30.14
CA PRO A 239 57.67 4.89 31.28
C PRO A 239 57.28 6.27 31.81
N GLY A 240 57.03 6.37 33.12
CA GLY A 240 56.63 7.62 33.78
C GLY A 240 55.13 7.94 33.70
N GLU A 241 54.33 7.13 33.00
CA GLU A 241 52.88 7.28 32.92
C GLU A 241 52.13 6.27 33.78
N ARG A 242 50.90 6.61 34.16
CA ARG A 242 50.02 5.71 34.90
C ARG A 242 49.04 5.00 33.96
N GLY A 243 48.81 3.72 34.25
CA GLY A 243 47.82 2.91 33.55
C GLY A 243 48.37 2.27 32.26
N LEU A 244 47.48 1.57 31.57
CA LEU A 244 47.77 0.91 30.31
C LEU A 244 47.45 1.83 29.15
N TRP A 245 48.20 1.68 28.06
CA TRP A 245 47.97 2.35 26.80
C TRP A 245 47.81 1.31 25.70
N GLN A 246 47.02 1.60 24.68
CA GLN A 246 46.90 0.81 23.47
C GLN A 246 47.66 1.50 22.35
N VAL A 247 48.45 0.76 21.58
CA VAL A 247 48.99 1.27 20.31
C VAL A 247 47.84 1.31 19.29
N LEU A 248 47.55 2.49 18.73
CA LEU A 248 46.58 2.68 17.66
C LEU A 248 47.23 2.48 16.29
N SER A 249 48.33 3.20 16.08
CA SER A 249 49.08 3.23 14.84
C SER A 249 50.56 3.44 15.14
N TRP A 250 51.39 3.16 14.16
CA TRP A 250 52.79 3.55 14.21
C TRP A 250 53.32 3.89 12.82
N GLU A 251 54.31 4.77 12.76
CA GLU A 251 54.96 5.20 11.52
C GLU A 251 56.48 5.23 11.70
N TRP A 252 57.21 4.80 10.67
CA TRP A 252 58.65 4.93 10.63
C TRP A 252 59.03 6.27 10.00
N ARG A 253 59.73 7.13 10.75
CA ARG A 253 60.27 8.40 10.25
C ARG A 253 61.79 8.45 10.36
N GLU A 254 62.38 9.50 9.79
CA GLU A 254 63.82 9.77 9.90
C GLU A 254 64.26 9.99 11.37
N SER A 255 63.41 10.64 12.17
CA SER A 255 63.69 10.98 13.57
C SER A 255 63.46 9.83 14.56
N GLY A 256 62.91 8.71 14.10
CA GLY A 256 62.58 7.54 14.92
C GLY A 256 61.23 6.92 14.54
N ILE A 257 60.74 6.05 15.41
CA ILE A 257 59.48 5.33 15.23
C ILE A 257 58.43 5.99 16.11
N GLU A 258 57.37 6.43 15.46
CA GLU A 258 56.32 7.26 16.03
C GLU A 258 55.11 6.39 16.33
N LEU A 259 54.71 6.34 17.60
CA LEU A 259 53.54 5.60 18.06
C LEU A 259 52.41 6.56 18.40
N GLU A 260 51.22 6.26 17.91
CA GLU A 260 49.99 6.86 18.40
C GLU A 260 49.38 5.94 19.44
N LEU A 261 49.19 6.44 20.66
CA LEU A 261 48.72 5.69 21.80
C LEU A 261 47.39 6.26 22.32
N GLU A 262 46.55 5.37 22.83
CA GLU A 262 45.29 5.72 23.48
C GLU A 262 45.24 5.10 24.88
N ALA A 263 44.79 5.85 25.88
CA ALA A 263 44.72 5.35 27.24
C ALA A 263 43.66 4.25 27.37
N LEU A 264 44.06 3.10 27.91
CA LEU A 264 43.15 2.05 28.32
C LEU A 264 42.79 2.25 29.78
N ARG A 265 41.49 2.30 30.06
CA ARG A 265 40.97 2.19 31.42
C ARG A 265 40.34 0.82 31.55
N THR A 266 40.78 0.06 32.55
CA THR A 266 40.05 -1.12 32.98
C THR A 266 38.67 -0.63 33.41
N VAL A 267 37.66 -0.98 32.64
CA VAL A 267 36.29 -0.78 33.04
C VAL A 267 36.11 -1.73 34.23
N GLY A 268 36.22 -1.19 35.45
CA GLY A 268 35.92 -1.97 36.66
C GLY A 268 34.57 -2.64 36.49
N GLN A 269 34.42 -3.89 36.99
CA GLN A 269 33.21 -4.69 36.83
C GLN A 269 31.99 -3.77 36.87
N ILE A 270 31.36 -3.59 35.72
CA ILE A 270 30.18 -2.73 35.63
C ILE A 270 29.16 -3.43 36.52
N GLY A 271 28.90 -2.85 37.70
CA GLY A 271 27.96 -3.41 38.67
C GLY A 271 26.59 -3.64 38.05
N ASN A 272 25.72 -4.38 38.74
CA ASN A 272 24.42 -4.86 38.26
C ASN A 272 23.71 -3.86 37.31
N MET A 273 23.83 -4.08 36.01
CA MET A 273 23.28 -3.19 34.99
C MET A 273 21.79 -3.44 34.85
N PRO A 274 20.96 -2.39 34.65
CA PRO A 274 19.56 -2.58 34.35
C PRO A 274 19.41 -3.41 33.07
N THR A 275 18.51 -4.38 33.10
CA THR A 275 18.18 -5.24 31.97
C THR A 275 17.48 -4.43 30.88
N GLY A 276 17.84 -4.69 29.62
CA GLY A 276 17.07 -4.20 28.47
C GLY A 276 15.72 -4.90 28.41
N ALA A 277 14.66 -4.14 28.16
CA ALA A 277 13.33 -4.69 27.92
C ALA A 277 13.10 -4.79 26.41
N THR A 278 12.63 -5.95 25.95
CA THR A 278 12.01 -6.04 24.64
C THR A 278 10.61 -5.43 24.74
N GLY A 279 10.20 -4.68 23.71
CA GLY A 279 8.83 -4.15 23.63
C GLY A 279 7.85 -5.27 23.25
N GLN A 280 6.55 -4.96 23.22
CA GLN A 280 5.57 -5.86 22.62
C GLN A 280 5.51 -5.63 21.11
N GLY A 281 5.63 -6.70 20.33
CA GLY A 281 5.30 -6.70 18.90
C GLY A 281 3.83 -7.09 18.74
N ASN A 282 3.10 -6.36 17.90
CA ASN A 282 1.78 -6.80 17.45
C ASN A 282 1.99 -7.55 16.13
N PRO A 283 1.95 -8.90 16.11
CA PRO A 283 2.02 -9.61 14.85
C PRO A 283 0.80 -9.24 14.00
N PRO A 284 0.96 -9.16 12.67
CA PRO A 284 -0.19 -9.02 11.80
C PRO A 284 -1.12 -10.23 12.01
N VAL A 285 -2.42 -9.96 12.13
CA VAL A 285 -3.42 -11.02 12.26
C VAL A 285 -3.51 -11.74 10.91
N ASP A 286 -3.28 -13.05 10.92
CA ASP A 286 -3.50 -13.89 9.75
C ASP A 286 -4.99 -13.93 9.44
N ARG A 287 -5.38 -13.48 8.24
CA ARG A 287 -6.76 -13.39 7.81
C ARG A 287 -6.95 -14.26 6.60
N ILE A 288 -7.94 -15.15 6.67
CA ILE A 288 -8.33 -16.01 5.55
C ILE A 288 -8.87 -15.13 4.41
N GLY A 289 -8.30 -15.29 3.22
CA GLY A 289 -8.80 -14.66 2.00
C GLY A 289 -10.18 -15.21 1.63
N GLY A 290 -11.08 -14.35 1.17
CA GLY A 290 -12.42 -14.74 0.73
C GLY A 290 -12.56 -14.66 -0.78
N SER A 291 -13.56 -15.35 -1.32
CA SER A 291 -13.89 -15.25 -2.74
C SER A 291 -14.54 -13.90 -3.06
N THR A 292 -14.30 -13.43 -4.27
CA THR A 292 -14.78 -12.15 -4.76
C THR A 292 -16.26 -12.21 -5.10
N SER A 293 -17.01 -11.17 -4.74
CA SER A 293 -18.34 -10.88 -5.24
C SER A 293 -18.27 -9.62 -6.10
N LEU A 294 -18.97 -9.63 -7.23
CA LEU A 294 -18.92 -8.57 -8.24
C LEU A 294 -20.32 -8.14 -8.65
N ALA A 295 -20.58 -6.83 -8.64
CA ALA A 295 -21.70 -6.21 -9.33
C ALA A 295 -21.18 -5.09 -10.22
N VAL A 296 -21.68 -5.01 -11.46
CA VAL A 296 -21.26 -3.98 -12.42
C VAL A 296 -22.46 -3.27 -12.98
N PHE A 297 -22.40 -1.94 -13.02
CA PHE A 297 -23.51 -1.12 -13.47
C PHE A 297 -23.05 0.24 -13.97
N GLU A 298 -23.85 0.85 -14.85
CA GLU A 298 -23.76 2.28 -15.12
C GLU A 298 -24.62 3.10 -14.14
N LEU A 299 -24.16 4.32 -13.85
CA LEU A 299 -24.92 5.30 -13.07
C LEU A 299 -25.31 6.49 -13.96
N PRO A 300 -26.43 7.17 -13.67
CA PRO A 300 -26.78 8.43 -14.32
C PRO A 300 -25.65 9.44 -14.18
N TRP A 301 -25.41 10.22 -15.24
CA TRP A 301 -24.43 11.31 -15.18
C TRP A 301 -24.87 12.36 -14.14
N ASP A 302 -24.00 12.60 -13.18
CA ASP A 302 -24.25 13.45 -12.01
C ASP A 302 -23.83 14.91 -12.22
N GLY A 303 -23.24 15.22 -13.37
CA GLY A 303 -22.73 16.57 -13.71
C GLY A 303 -21.21 16.67 -13.65
N VAL A 304 -20.50 15.63 -13.18
CA VAL A 304 -19.04 15.60 -13.11
C VAL A 304 -18.47 14.87 -14.33
N GLY A 305 -17.41 15.42 -14.92
CA GLY A 305 -16.79 14.86 -16.12
C GLY A 305 -17.58 15.18 -17.41
N ALA A 306 -17.26 14.47 -18.49
CA ALA A 306 -17.85 14.72 -19.80
C ALA A 306 -19.23 14.05 -19.93
N SER A 307 -20.24 14.80 -20.37
CA SER A 307 -21.64 14.33 -20.44
C SER A 307 -21.93 13.35 -21.58
N ASP A 308 -20.97 13.17 -22.49
CA ASP A 308 -21.01 12.32 -23.68
C ASP A 308 -20.11 11.07 -23.58
N VAL A 309 -19.50 10.85 -22.42
CA VAL A 309 -18.64 9.70 -22.15
C VAL A 309 -19.38 8.74 -21.21
N PRO A 310 -19.55 7.45 -21.58
CA PRO A 310 -20.21 6.50 -20.70
C PRO A 310 -19.41 6.34 -19.42
N THR A 311 -20.10 6.17 -18.29
CA THR A 311 -19.48 6.00 -16.98
C THR A 311 -20.11 4.82 -16.24
N GLY A 312 -19.26 3.87 -15.84
CA GLY A 312 -19.65 2.63 -15.19
C GLY A 312 -18.80 2.37 -13.96
N TYR A 313 -19.31 1.51 -13.09
CA TYR A 313 -18.72 1.20 -11.80
C TYR A 313 -18.78 -0.30 -11.55
N ALA A 314 -17.72 -0.81 -10.91
CA ALA A 314 -17.69 -2.15 -10.36
C ALA A 314 -17.70 -2.08 -8.83
N ALA A 315 -18.70 -2.69 -8.21
CA ALA A 315 -18.73 -2.97 -6.80
C ALA A 315 -18.10 -4.36 -6.59
N THR A 316 -16.89 -4.38 -6.02
CA THR A 316 -16.18 -5.61 -5.67
C THR A 316 -16.13 -5.77 -4.17
N SER A 317 -16.45 -6.96 -3.69
CA SER A 317 -16.54 -7.24 -2.26
C SER A 317 -16.22 -8.70 -1.96
N SER A 318 -16.31 -9.07 -0.68
CA SER A 318 -16.18 -10.44 -0.19
C SER A 318 -16.78 -10.52 1.21
N ASP A 319 -17.28 -11.68 1.62
CA ASP A 319 -17.69 -11.93 3.01
C ASP A 319 -16.48 -11.94 3.97
N ALA A 320 -15.30 -12.33 3.51
CA ALA A 320 -14.10 -12.41 4.35
C ALA A 320 -13.35 -11.07 4.48
N VAL A 321 -13.02 -10.73 5.73
CA VAL A 321 -12.21 -9.55 6.09
C VAL A 321 -10.78 -9.62 5.53
N GLY A 322 -10.30 -10.81 5.16
CA GLY A 322 -8.99 -11.04 4.56
C GLY A 322 -8.93 -10.84 3.04
N TRP A 323 -10.01 -10.49 2.36
CA TRP A 323 -9.99 -10.24 0.91
C TRP A 323 -9.05 -9.08 0.54
N THR A 324 -8.12 -9.34 -0.39
CA THR A 324 -7.03 -8.41 -0.75
C THR A 324 -7.25 -7.67 -2.08
N GLY A 325 -8.43 -7.79 -2.69
CA GLY A 325 -8.74 -7.21 -3.99
C GLY A 325 -8.80 -8.25 -5.12
N ALA A 326 -9.21 -7.78 -6.30
CA ALA A 326 -9.27 -8.57 -7.53
C ALA A 326 -8.81 -7.74 -8.73
N ALA A 327 -8.30 -8.39 -9.78
CA ALA A 327 -8.05 -7.76 -11.08
C ALA A 327 -9.33 -7.82 -11.94
N LEU A 328 -9.69 -6.70 -12.57
CA LEU A 328 -10.88 -6.59 -13.41
C LEU A 328 -10.51 -6.68 -14.89
N TYR A 329 -11.30 -7.46 -15.62
CA TYR A 329 -11.16 -7.70 -17.05
C TYR A 329 -12.50 -7.48 -17.76
N LYS A 330 -12.44 -7.05 -19.01
CA LYS A 330 -13.57 -7.02 -19.94
C LYS A 330 -13.58 -8.34 -20.68
N LYS A 331 -14.72 -9.03 -20.70
CA LYS A 331 -14.89 -10.23 -21.55
C LYS A 331 -15.04 -9.79 -23.02
N THR A 332 -14.18 -10.28 -23.90
CA THR A 332 -14.18 -9.98 -25.34
C THR A 332 -14.29 -11.26 -26.17
N GLY A 333 -15.27 -11.30 -27.10
CA GLY A 333 -15.50 -12.47 -27.96
C GLY A 333 -15.70 -13.78 -27.19
N VAL A 334 -15.29 -14.91 -27.78
CA VAL A 334 -15.38 -16.24 -27.14
C VAL A 334 -14.16 -16.46 -26.24
N GLY A 335 -14.28 -16.03 -24.98
CA GLY A 335 -13.37 -16.42 -23.89
C GLY A 335 -12.09 -15.60 -23.73
N ALA A 336 -11.87 -14.55 -24.53
CA ALA A 336 -10.74 -13.66 -24.31
C ALA A 336 -11.07 -12.64 -23.20
N LEU A 337 -10.05 -12.31 -22.39
CA LEU A 337 -10.14 -11.34 -21.32
C LEU A 337 -9.19 -10.17 -21.62
N ALA A 338 -9.73 -8.97 -21.74
CA ALA A 338 -8.96 -7.74 -21.86
C ALA A 338 -8.81 -7.10 -20.48
N TYR A 339 -7.59 -6.91 -20.01
CA TYR A 339 -7.33 -6.28 -18.72
C TYR A 339 -7.90 -4.85 -18.69
N VAL A 340 -8.63 -4.52 -17.62
CA VAL A 340 -9.19 -3.18 -17.40
C VAL A 340 -8.34 -2.44 -16.37
N ARG A 341 -8.33 -2.91 -15.13
CA ARG A 341 -7.66 -2.28 -13.97
C ARG A 341 -7.74 -3.17 -12.73
N PRO A 342 -7.01 -2.90 -11.63
CA PRO A 342 -7.29 -3.55 -10.36
C PRO A 342 -8.51 -2.90 -9.69
N ALA A 343 -9.28 -3.71 -8.98
CA ALA A 343 -10.35 -3.24 -8.10
C ALA A 343 -9.79 -2.52 -6.86
N LEU A 344 -10.61 -1.68 -6.24
CA LEU A 344 -10.30 -1.12 -4.93
C LEU A 344 -10.23 -2.24 -3.89
N ARG A 345 -9.26 -2.15 -2.96
CA ARG A 345 -9.12 -3.10 -1.85
C ARG A 345 -10.15 -2.88 -0.74
N SER A 346 -10.76 -1.71 -0.69
CA SER A 346 -11.93 -1.45 0.15
C SER A 346 -13.12 -2.23 -0.39
N ARG A 347 -13.61 -3.21 0.38
CA ARG A 347 -14.80 -3.99 0.04
C ARG A 347 -16.01 -3.05 -0.12
N ALA A 348 -16.64 -3.05 -1.28
CA ALA A 348 -17.89 -2.33 -1.50
C ALA A 348 -19.02 -2.92 -0.63
N VAL A 349 -19.96 -2.07 -0.20
CA VAL A 349 -21.11 -2.52 0.59
C VAL A 349 -22.14 -3.13 -0.37
N ILE A 350 -22.13 -4.46 -0.47
CA ILE A 350 -23.05 -5.25 -1.29
C ILE A 350 -23.91 -6.10 -0.36
N GLY A 351 -25.16 -6.32 -0.73
CA GLY A 351 -26.07 -7.20 -0.02
C GLY A 351 -27.21 -7.69 -0.89
N THR A 352 -28.18 -8.36 -0.26
CA THR A 352 -29.43 -8.77 -0.90
C THR A 352 -30.63 -8.44 -0.02
N LEU A 353 -31.77 -8.15 -0.65
CA LEU A 353 -33.01 -7.93 0.05
C LEU A 353 -33.51 -9.25 0.66
N THR A 354 -33.91 -9.23 1.94
CA THR A 354 -34.52 -10.40 2.61
C THR A 354 -36.05 -10.27 2.73
N THR A 355 -36.57 -9.07 2.49
CA THR A 355 -38.01 -8.76 2.44
C THR A 355 -38.34 -8.05 1.14
N ARG A 356 -39.58 -8.14 0.67
CA ARG A 356 -40.04 -7.39 -0.50
C ARG A 356 -40.05 -5.87 -0.22
N LEU A 357 -39.52 -5.08 -1.16
CA LEU A 357 -39.73 -3.63 -1.22
C LEU A 357 -40.82 -3.33 -2.26
N ARG A 358 -41.96 -2.80 -1.81
CA ARG A 358 -43.08 -2.49 -2.71
C ARG A 358 -42.81 -1.28 -3.59
N ALA A 359 -43.48 -1.22 -4.74
CA ALA A 359 -43.53 0.00 -5.54
C ALA A 359 -44.10 1.17 -4.71
N ALA A 360 -43.53 2.36 -4.92
CA ALA A 360 -43.94 3.58 -4.23
C ALA A 360 -43.84 4.79 -5.17
N SER A 361 -44.29 5.96 -4.72
CA SER A 361 -44.22 7.16 -5.56
C SER A 361 -42.77 7.70 -5.63
N PRO A 362 -42.29 8.11 -6.82
CA PRO A 362 -41.01 8.82 -6.95
C PRO A 362 -41.04 10.26 -6.41
N HIS A 363 -42.23 10.81 -6.13
CA HIS A 363 -42.42 12.24 -5.87
C HIS A 363 -42.40 12.63 -4.40
N ILE A 364 -42.47 11.65 -3.50
CA ILE A 364 -42.52 11.87 -2.06
C ILE A 364 -41.54 10.94 -1.34
N VAL A 365 -41.20 11.30 -0.11
CA VAL A 365 -40.46 10.41 0.78
C VAL A 365 -41.40 9.27 1.18
N ASP A 366 -41.03 8.06 0.81
CA ASP A 366 -41.72 6.86 1.20
C ASP A 366 -41.40 6.53 2.66
N ARG A 367 -42.27 6.98 3.56
CA ARG A 367 -42.15 6.76 5.02
C ARG A 367 -42.73 5.41 5.46
N HIS A 368 -43.46 4.73 4.60
CA HIS A 368 -44.15 3.48 4.92
C HIS A 368 -43.46 2.27 4.31
N GLY A 369 -42.84 2.44 3.14
CA GLY A 369 -41.95 1.47 2.54
C GLY A 369 -40.60 1.46 3.25
N GLY A 370 -40.11 0.25 3.43
CA GLY A 370 -38.84 -0.06 4.02
C GLY A 370 -38.50 -1.50 3.69
N VAL A 371 -37.21 -1.82 3.75
CA VAL A 371 -36.73 -3.14 3.35
C VAL A 371 -35.60 -3.60 4.24
N VAL A 372 -35.57 -4.89 4.52
CA VAL A 372 -34.47 -5.53 5.21
C VAL A 372 -33.48 -6.06 4.19
N ILE A 373 -32.21 -5.75 4.40
CA ILE A 373 -31.08 -6.13 3.56
C ILE A 373 -30.12 -6.96 4.43
N GLU A 374 -29.57 -8.01 3.87
CA GLU A 374 -28.45 -8.76 4.42
C GLU A 374 -27.19 -8.38 3.65
N LEU A 375 -26.23 -7.76 4.33
CA LEU A 375 -24.95 -7.37 3.75
C LEU A 375 -24.03 -8.59 3.63
N LEU A 376 -23.36 -8.71 2.50
CA LEU A 376 -22.34 -9.74 2.28
C LEU A 376 -21.15 -9.54 3.25
N PRO A 377 -20.53 -8.34 3.36
CA PRO A 377 -19.60 -8.05 4.45
C PRO A 377 -20.39 -7.75 5.73
N SER A 378 -20.59 -8.76 6.56
CA SER A 378 -21.39 -8.63 7.80
C SER A 378 -20.76 -7.69 8.85
N ASP A 379 -19.49 -7.35 8.70
CA ASP A 379 -18.74 -6.40 9.54
C ASP A 379 -18.89 -4.93 9.09
N GLN A 380 -19.57 -4.67 7.98
CA GLN A 380 -19.87 -3.31 7.52
C GLN A 380 -21.20 -2.79 8.07
N ALA A 381 -21.30 -1.46 8.16
CA ALA A 381 -22.45 -0.77 8.70
C ALA A 381 -23.02 0.24 7.70
N LEU A 382 -24.34 0.41 7.77
CA LEU A 382 -25.06 1.51 7.13
C LEU A 382 -25.28 2.62 8.15
N VAL A 383 -25.34 3.87 7.69
CA VAL A 383 -25.43 5.05 8.56
C VAL A 383 -26.68 5.85 8.21
N ASP A 384 -27.36 6.36 9.23
CA ASP A 384 -28.48 7.29 9.07
C ASP A 384 -28.03 8.63 8.46
N CYS A 385 -28.95 9.33 7.81
CA CYS A 385 -28.75 10.73 7.46
C CYS A 385 -30.01 11.56 7.77
N ASP A 386 -29.84 12.85 8.05
CA ASP A 386 -30.98 13.75 8.17
C ASP A 386 -31.60 14.04 6.78
N MET A 387 -32.80 14.64 6.78
CA MET A 387 -33.53 14.93 5.54
C MET A 387 -32.83 15.96 4.66
N ALA A 388 -32.02 16.86 5.26
CA ALA A 388 -31.26 17.85 4.51
C ALA A 388 -30.10 17.19 3.74
N SER A 389 -29.38 16.27 4.39
CA SER A 389 -28.33 15.44 3.78
C SER A 389 -28.93 14.53 2.71
N LEU A 390 -30.08 13.91 2.99
CA LEU A 390 -30.81 13.11 2.01
C LEU A 390 -31.14 13.94 0.75
N ALA A 391 -31.68 15.15 0.93
CA ALA A 391 -31.98 16.06 -0.18
C ALA A 391 -30.74 16.47 -0.98
N ASN A 392 -29.56 16.51 -0.33
CA ASN A 392 -28.26 16.79 -0.96
C ASN A 392 -27.57 15.55 -1.55
N GLY A 393 -28.25 14.39 -1.63
CA GLY A 393 -27.71 13.21 -2.30
C GLY A 393 -26.98 12.20 -1.39
N ALA A 394 -27.11 12.32 -0.06
CA ALA A 394 -26.57 11.31 0.86
C ALA A 394 -27.31 9.96 0.73
N ASN A 395 -26.66 8.90 1.21
CA ASN A 395 -27.22 7.54 1.33
C ASN A 395 -27.85 7.00 0.04
N ARG A 396 -27.15 7.16 -1.08
CA ARG A 396 -27.56 6.57 -2.36
C ARG A 396 -27.24 5.08 -2.37
N ALA A 397 -28.19 4.28 -2.83
CA ALA A 397 -28.01 2.85 -3.05
C ALA A 397 -28.71 2.42 -4.34
N ARG A 398 -28.27 1.31 -4.89
CA ARG A 398 -28.91 0.61 -6.00
C ARG A 398 -29.63 -0.62 -5.46
N ILE A 399 -30.89 -0.80 -5.82
CA ILE A 399 -31.72 -1.99 -5.53
C ILE A 399 -32.24 -2.51 -6.87
N GLY A 400 -31.71 -3.64 -7.32
CA GLY A 400 -31.88 -4.05 -8.72
C GLY A 400 -31.48 -2.88 -9.63
N SER A 401 -32.25 -2.57 -10.66
CA SER A 401 -31.98 -1.43 -11.55
C SER A 401 -32.36 -0.05 -11.01
N GLU A 402 -32.99 0.03 -9.84
CA GLU A 402 -33.48 1.28 -9.26
C GLU A 402 -32.42 1.93 -8.37
N ILE A 403 -32.26 3.26 -8.49
CA ILE A 403 -31.46 4.03 -7.53
C ILE A 403 -32.40 4.63 -6.48
N VAL A 404 -32.12 4.32 -5.23
CA VAL A 404 -32.84 4.81 -4.06
C VAL A 404 -31.94 5.67 -3.18
N GLN A 405 -32.54 6.45 -2.29
CA GLN A 405 -31.87 7.00 -1.12
C GLN A 405 -32.64 6.61 0.14
N PHE A 406 -31.96 6.50 1.28
CA PHE A 406 -32.59 6.16 2.56
C PHE A 406 -32.13 7.09 3.68
N ALA A 407 -33.06 7.55 4.52
CA ALA A 407 -32.71 8.40 5.66
C ALA A 407 -32.34 7.58 6.91
N LYS A 408 -32.94 6.40 7.07
CA LYS A 408 -32.80 5.58 8.27
C LYS A 408 -32.29 4.18 7.92
N ALA A 409 -31.34 3.69 8.70
CA ALA A 409 -30.69 2.40 8.64
C ALA A 409 -30.57 1.82 10.07
N THR A 410 -31.45 0.89 10.40
CA THR A 410 -31.49 0.25 11.73
C THR A 410 -30.81 -1.12 11.66
N ALA A 411 -29.76 -1.33 12.46
CA ALA A 411 -29.11 -2.63 12.59
C ALA A 411 -30.05 -3.67 13.22
N LEU A 412 -30.16 -4.84 12.60
CA LEU A 412 -30.93 -5.98 13.11
C LEU A 412 -30.03 -7.13 13.61
N GLY A 413 -28.70 -6.99 13.49
CA GLY A 413 -27.71 -7.99 13.87
C GLY A 413 -27.26 -8.87 12.70
N ASP A 414 -26.05 -9.43 12.81
CA ASP A 414 -25.44 -10.37 11.86
C ASP A 414 -25.43 -9.84 10.40
N GLY A 415 -25.00 -8.59 10.20
CA GLY A 415 -24.97 -7.97 8.87
C GLY A 415 -26.35 -7.62 8.28
N ARG A 416 -27.46 -7.82 9.02
CA ARG A 416 -28.79 -7.44 8.57
C ARG A 416 -29.16 -6.02 9.01
N TRP A 417 -29.76 -5.29 8.08
CA TRP A 417 -30.13 -3.89 8.25
C TRP A 417 -31.51 -3.62 7.68
N ARG A 418 -32.33 -2.86 8.39
CA ARG A 418 -33.57 -2.30 7.85
C ARG A 418 -33.30 -0.88 7.39
N ILE A 419 -33.57 -0.58 6.12
CA ILE A 419 -33.60 0.79 5.61
C ILE A 419 -35.04 1.28 5.45
N ASP A 420 -35.29 2.54 5.82
CA ASP A 420 -36.61 3.19 5.78
C ASP A 420 -36.48 4.66 5.31
N GLN A 421 -37.64 5.31 5.09
CA GLN A 421 -37.74 6.71 4.65
C GLN A 421 -37.03 6.92 3.31
N LEU A 422 -37.53 6.22 2.29
CA LEU A 422 -36.87 6.07 1.01
C LEU A 422 -37.25 7.21 0.05
N LEU A 423 -36.31 7.68 -0.75
CA LEU A 423 -36.59 8.38 -2.01
C LEU A 423 -36.33 7.41 -3.16
N ARG A 424 -37.30 7.27 -4.06
CA ARG A 424 -37.33 6.23 -5.10
C ARG A 424 -36.99 6.80 -6.47
N GLY A 425 -36.52 5.93 -7.37
CA GLY A 425 -36.29 6.25 -8.79
C GLY A 425 -35.32 7.41 -9.08
N ARG A 426 -34.28 7.58 -8.27
CA ARG A 426 -33.35 8.71 -8.38
C ARG A 426 -32.55 8.67 -9.67
N GLY A 427 -32.16 9.85 -10.16
CA GLY A 427 -31.29 9.98 -11.33
C GLY A 427 -31.92 9.51 -12.66
N GLY A 428 -33.25 9.48 -12.79
CA GLY A 428 -33.88 9.01 -14.02
C GLY A 428 -34.24 7.52 -14.03
N THR A 429 -34.29 6.88 -12.86
CA THR A 429 -34.66 5.47 -12.69
C THR A 429 -36.11 5.29 -12.23
N GLU A 430 -36.98 6.28 -12.44
CA GLU A 430 -38.39 6.21 -12.02
C GLU A 430 -39.15 5.06 -12.69
N ALA A 431 -38.76 4.67 -13.91
CA ALA A 431 -39.32 3.52 -14.62
C ALA A 431 -38.93 2.16 -13.99
N GLU A 432 -37.87 2.13 -13.18
CA GLU A 432 -37.39 0.93 -12.49
C GLU A 432 -38.07 0.73 -11.13
N ILE A 433 -38.96 1.65 -10.72
CA ILE A 433 -39.74 1.50 -9.50
C ILE A 433 -40.75 0.38 -9.70
N ALA A 434 -40.51 -0.74 -9.02
CA ALA A 434 -41.36 -1.91 -9.02
C ALA A 434 -41.42 -2.54 -7.62
N ASP A 435 -42.14 -3.66 -7.51
CA ASP A 435 -42.01 -4.58 -6.38
C ASP A 435 -40.67 -5.33 -6.53
N HIS A 436 -39.70 -5.00 -5.69
CA HIS A 436 -38.42 -5.72 -5.61
C HIS A 436 -38.57 -6.88 -4.62
N GLU A 437 -38.41 -8.11 -5.09
CA GLU A 437 -38.56 -9.32 -4.28
C GLU A 437 -37.33 -9.60 -3.40
N PRO A 438 -37.47 -10.45 -2.36
CA PRO A 438 -36.32 -11.01 -1.68
C PRO A 438 -35.33 -11.65 -2.67
N GLY A 439 -34.03 -11.46 -2.45
CA GLY A 439 -32.95 -11.86 -3.35
C GLY A 439 -32.49 -10.76 -4.31
N THR A 440 -33.26 -9.68 -4.49
CA THR A 440 -32.80 -8.53 -5.29
C THR A 440 -31.52 -7.94 -4.70
N GLN A 441 -30.54 -7.65 -5.55
CA GLN A 441 -29.24 -7.13 -5.13
C GLN A 441 -29.34 -5.70 -4.59
N PHE A 442 -28.62 -5.43 -3.52
CA PHE A 442 -28.38 -4.12 -2.94
C PHE A 442 -26.91 -3.75 -3.10
N VAL A 443 -26.62 -2.52 -3.53
CA VAL A 443 -25.28 -1.96 -3.56
C VAL A 443 -25.31 -0.51 -3.05
N LEU A 444 -24.52 -0.19 -2.02
CA LEU A 444 -24.36 1.20 -1.58
C LEU A 444 -23.51 1.96 -2.61
N LEU A 445 -23.91 3.19 -2.95
CA LEU A 445 -23.22 4.03 -3.92
C LEU A 445 -22.34 5.05 -3.19
N ASP A 446 -21.10 4.64 -2.90
CA ASP A 446 -20.10 5.42 -2.18
C ASP A 446 -18.72 5.38 -2.88
N GLU A 447 -17.69 5.89 -2.21
CA GLU A 447 -16.31 5.95 -2.72
C GLU A 447 -15.62 4.58 -2.89
N ARG A 448 -16.23 3.49 -2.42
CA ARG A 448 -15.66 2.12 -2.51
C ARG A 448 -15.93 1.46 -3.85
N LEU A 449 -16.68 2.11 -4.73
CA LEU A 449 -16.91 1.66 -6.10
C LEU A 449 -15.68 1.92 -6.97
N THR A 450 -15.29 0.93 -7.77
CA THR A 450 -14.20 1.07 -8.73
C THR A 450 -14.72 1.70 -10.02
N PRO A 451 -14.31 2.92 -10.41
CA PRO A 451 -14.74 3.50 -11.68
C PRO A 451 -14.12 2.76 -12.86
N LEU A 452 -14.95 2.42 -13.84
CA LEU A 452 -14.56 1.73 -15.06
C LEU A 452 -14.29 2.75 -16.18
N PRO A 453 -13.20 2.57 -16.95
CA PRO A 453 -12.93 3.43 -18.08
C PRO A 453 -13.98 3.24 -19.19
N PRO A 454 -14.20 4.23 -20.06
CA PRO A 454 -15.17 4.12 -21.16
C PRO A 454 -14.96 2.91 -22.06
N SER A 455 -13.71 2.49 -22.28
CA SER A 455 -13.36 1.29 -23.06
C SER A 455 -13.82 -0.03 -22.43
N ALA A 456 -14.16 -0.04 -21.15
CA ALA A 456 -14.73 -1.21 -20.47
C ALA A 456 -16.25 -1.33 -20.65
N ILE A 457 -16.92 -0.23 -21.03
CA ILE A 457 -18.38 -0.07 -21.01
C ILE A 457 -18.95 0.43 -22.36
N ASP A 458 -18.12 0.60 -23.39
CA ASP A 458 -18.57 0.92 -24.75
C ASP A 458 -19.31 -0.29 -25.39
N ASN A 459 -20.53 -0.05 -25.87
CA ASN A 459 -21.40 -1.05 -26.55
C ASN A 459 -20.82 -1.43 -27.94
N PRO A 460 -21.08 -2.63 -28.53
CA PRO A 460 -22.30 -3.46 -28.45
C PRO A 460 -22.19 -4.84 -27.76
N VAL A 461 -21.02 -5.29 -27.27
CA VAL A 461 -20.91 -6.43 -26.35
C VAL A 461 -19.65 -6.31 -25.49
N PRO A 462 -19.78 -5.84 -24.24
CA PRO A 462 -19.17 -6.51 -23.11
C PRO A 462 -20.24 -7.44 -22.54
N ASP A 463 -20.05 -8.75 -22.67
CA ASP A 463 -20.98 -9.73 -22.07
C ASP A 463 -21.01 -9.60 -20.54
N ALA A 464 -19.89 -9.13 -19.98
CA ALA A 464 -19.67 -8.98 -18.56
C ALA A 464 -18.30 -8.36 -18.28
N ILE A 465 -18.13 -7.89 -17.05
CA ILE A 465 -16.83 -7.72 -16.42
C ILE A 465 -16.51 -9.00 -15.65
N VAL A 466 -15.24 -9.39 -15.66
CA VAL A 466 -14.71 -10.53 -14.93
C VAL A 466 -13.76 -10.04 -13.83
N ALA A 467 -13.93 -10.54 -12.62
CA ALA A 467 -13.00 -10.34 -11.52
C ALA A 467 -12.19 -11.62 -11.27
N LEU A 468 -10.88 -11.45 -11.05
CA LEU A 468 -9.94 -12.49 -10.64
C LEU A 468 -9.26 -12.06 -9.33
N GLY A 469 -9.74 -12.57 -8.21
CA GLY A 469 -9.14 -12.44 -6.88
C GLY A 469 -8.24 -13.62 -6.52
N ASN A 470 -7.30 -13.40 -5.60
CA ASN A 470 -6.30 -14.42 -5.21
C ASN A 470 -6.91 -15.66 -4.53
N SER A 471 -8.14 -15.55 -4.02
CA SER A 471 -8.85 -16.64 -3.32
C SER A 471 -10.14 -17.03 -4.06
N ASP A 472 -10.23 -16.69 -5.34
CA ASP A 472 -11.34 -17.07 -6.20
C ASP A 472 -11.07 -18.48 -6.75
N PRO A 473 -11.98 -19.45 -6.53
CA PRO A 473 -11.82 -20.77 -7.12
C PRO A 473 -12.05 -20.75 -8.64
N GLU A 474 -12.87 -19.82 -9.13
CA GLU A 474 -13.21 -19.63 -10.53
C GLU A 474 -13.40 -18.13 -10.83
N PRO A 475 -13.21 -17.67 -12.08
CA PRO A 475 -13.46 -16.28 -12.45
C PRO A 475 -14.89 -15.83 -12.15
N VAL A 476 -15.03 -14.68 -11.49
CA VAL A 476 -16.34 -14.12 -11.13
C VAL A 476 -16.82 -13.19 -12.23
N VAL A 477 -17.92 -13.52 -12.87
CA VAL A 477 -18.44 -12.83 -14.06
C VAL A 477 -19.73 -12.09 -13.71
N ALA A 478 -19.82 -10.79 -14.01
CA ALA A 478 -21.02 -9.99 -13.79
C ALA A 478 -21.41 -9.17 -15.03
N PRO A 479 -22.68 -9.19 -15.47
CA PRO A 479 -23.15 -8.35 -16.58
C PRO A 479 -23.09 -6.87 -16.19
N ILE A 480 -23.08 -5.99 -17.20
CA ILE A 480 -23.19 -4.55 -16.97
C ILE A 480 -24.67 -4.19 -16.88
N GLU A 481 -25.15 -3.95 -15.67
CA GLU A 481 -26.53 -3.52 -15.44
C GLU A 481 -26.71 -2.01 -15.72
N ASN A 482 -27.95 -1.58 -15.97
CA ASN A 482 -28.28 -0.20 -16.32
C ASN A 482 -27.50 0.36 -17.54
N ALA A 483 -27.06 -0.49 -18.47
CA ALA A 483 -26.27 -0.08 -19.63
C ALA A 483 -26.90 1.10 -20.42
N GLY A 484 -26.07 2.09 -20.76
CA GLY A 484 -26.46 3.33 -21.43
C GLY A 484 -27.12 4.38 -20.52
N LEU A 485 -27.40 4.09 -19.25
CA LEU A 485 -28.04 5.04 -18.32
C LEU A 485 -27.22 6.32 -18.13
N SER A 486 -25.88 6.22 -18.18
CA SER A 486 -25.00 7.38 -18.05
C SER A 486 -25.23 8.42 -19.17
N LEU A 487 -25.63 7.97 -20.36
CA LEU A 487 -25.83 8.78 -21.56
C LEU A 487 -27.30 9.06 -21.89
N ARG A 488 -28.25 8.37 -21.24
CA ARG A 488 -29.68 8.43 -21.57
C ARG A 488 -30.34 9.70 -21.03
N PRO A 489 -30.91 10.58 -21.87
CA PRO A 489 -31.64 11.75 -21.41
C PRO A 489 -32.80 11.37 -20.47
N LEU A 490 -33.15 12.30 -19.57
CA LEU A 490 -34.28 12.13 -18.66
C LEU A 490 -35.62 12.23 -19.42
N VAL A 491 -36.63 11.48 -18.94
CA VAL A 491 -37.98 11.46 -19.53
C VAL A 491 -38.64 12.82 -19.36
N PRO A 492 -39.14 13.48 -20.42
CA PRO A 492 -39.93 14.71 -20.29
C PRO A 492 -41.10 14.57 -19.31
N VAL A 493 -41.52 15.66 -18.69
CA VAL A 493 -42.59 15.62 -17.66
C VAL A 493 -43.66 16.67 -17.92
N HIS A 494 -44.75 16.60 -17.16
CA HIS A 494 -45.86 17.56 -17.19
C HIS A 494 -46.48 17.76 -18.57
N GLY A 495 -46.59 16.68 -19.35
CA GLY A 495 -47.30 16.67 -20.63
C GLY A 495 -48.73 17.17 -20.48
N ARG A 496 -49.13 18.10 -21.35
CA ARG A 496 -50.48 18.65 -21.44
C ARG A 496 -50.89 18.71 -22.90
N ALA A 497 -52.17 18.45 -23.16
CA ALA A 497 -52.74 18.56 -24.49
C ALA A 497 -54.06 19.35 -24.43
N GLU A 498 -54.22 20.28 -25.37
CA GLU A 498 -55.39 21.15 -25.51
C GLU A 498 -55.89 21.11 -26.95
N THR A 499 -57.20 20.98 -27.15
CA THR A 499 -57.82 20.97 -28.48
C THR A 499 -58.41 22.33 -28.80
N PHE A 500 -58.10 22.85 -29.99
CA PHE A 500 -58.67 24.10 -30.50
C PHE A 500 -59.95 23.87 -31.30
N ALA A 501 -60.71 24.95 -31.53
CA ALA A 501 -61.98 24.91 -32.26
C ALA A 501 -61.87 24.42 -33.72
N ASP A 502 -60.69 24.51 -34.34
CA ASP A 502 -60.42 23.99 -35.68
C ASP A 502 -60.07 22.49 -35.70
N GLY A 503 -60.04 21.85 -34.54
CA GLY A 503 -59.70 20.44 -34.36
C GLY A 503 -58.20 20.15 -34.26
N SER A 504 -57.33 21.17 -34.28
CA SER A 504 -55.91 21.00 -33.99
C SER A 504 -55.68 20.74 -32.50
N ILE A 505 -54.57 20.07 -32.17
CA ILE A 505 -54.23 19.74 -30.78
C ILE A 505 -52.84 20.31 -30.46
N LEU A 506 -52.76 21.22 -29.52
CA LEU A 506 -51.49 21.70 -28.97
C LEU A 506 -51.05 20.79 -27.84
N VAL A 507 -49.86 20.24 -27.98
CA VAL A 507 -49.19 19.42 -26.98
C VAL A 507 -47.99 20.18 -26.44
N ASN A 508 -47.87 20.29 -25.12
CA ASN A 508 -46.73 20.91 -24.44
C ASN A 508 -46.19 20.00 -23.34
N TRP A 509 -44.90 20.09 -23.03
CA TRP A 509 -44.25 19.36 -21.94
C TRP A 509 -43.14 20.21 -21.33
N VAL A 510 -42.50 19.68 -20.27
CA VAL A 510 -41.37 20.31 -19.59
C VAL A 510 -40.12 19.46 -19.79
N ARG A 511 -39.06 20.09 -20.30
CA ARG A 511 -37.73 19.49 -20.48
C ARG A 511 -37.11 19.09 -19.15
N ARG A 512 -36.33 18.01 -19.15
CA ARG A 512 -35.40 17.68 -18.06
C ARG A 512 -33.96 17.65 -18.57
N ALA A 513 -33.02 17.89 -17.66
CA ALA A 513 -31.59 17.83 -17.95
C ALA A 513 -30.89 16.88 -16.98
N ARG A 514 -29.90 16.13 -17.48
CA ARG A 514 -28.98 15.35 -16.63
C ARG A 514 -27.98 16.29 -15.95
N GLY A 515 -27.40 15.88 -14.83
CA GLY A 515 -26.30 16.59 -14.15
C GLY A 515 -26.63 17.97 -13.55
N GLY A 516 -27.84 18.49 -13.74
CA GLY A 516 -28.29 19.78 -13.21
C GLY A 516 -29.33 19.59 -12.11
N TRP A 517 -28.90 19.23 -10.90
CA TRP A 517 -29.80 18.89 -9.80
C TRP A 517 -30.13 20.07 -8.87
N GLN A 518 -29.40 21.18 -9.01
CA GLN A 518 -29.64 22.40 -8.26
C GLN A 518 -30.56 23.33 -9.03
N TRP A 519 -31.56 23.88 -8.35
CA TRP A 519 -32.39 24.93 -8.90
C TRP A 519 -31.75 26.28 -8.56
N LEU A 520 -31.05 26.85 -9.55
CA LEU A 520 -30.44 28.16 -9.41
C LEU A 520 -31.50 29.25 -9.65
N ASN A 521 -31.44 30.31 -8.85
CA ASN A 521 -32.35 31.43 -9.00
C ASN A 521 -32.06 32.19 -10.31
N GLN A 522 -33.13 32.64 -10.97
CA GLN A 522 -33.08 33.56 -12.13
C GLN A 522 -32.41 33.01 -13.39
N VAL A 523 -32.06 31.71 -13.43
CA VAL A 523 -31.49 31.07 -14.62
C VAL A 523 -32.25 29.78 -14.94
N GLU A 524 -32.29 29.46 -16.23
CA GLU A 524 -32.84 28.20 -16.71
C GLU A 524 -31.88 27.03 -16.42
N THR A 525 -32.45 25.83 -16.31
CA THR A 525 -31.63 24.62 -16.14
C THR A 525 -30.78 24.42 -17.39
N PRO A 526 -29.45 24.27 -17.29
CA PRO A 526 -28.59 24.02 -18.45
C PRO A 526 -29.08 22.86 -19.31
N LEU A 527 -28.86 22.95 -20.63
CA LEU A 527 -29.32 21.91 -21.56
C LEU A 527 -28.56 20.58 -21.36
N ASN A 528 -27.24 20.68 -21.18
CA ASN A 528 -26.30 19.55 -21.05
C ASN A 528 -26.34 18.51 -22.19
N GLU A 529 -26.96 18.90 -23.31
CA GLU A 529 -27.03 18.20 -24.59
C GLU A 529 -26.64 19.18 -25.71
N VAL A 530 -26.36 18.66 -26.91
CA VAL A 530 -25.90 19.48 -28.06
C VAL A 530 -26.97 20.46 -28.54
N SER A 531 -28.23 20.04 -28.50
CA SER A 531 -29.40 20.84 -28.90
C SER A 531 -30.65 20.30 -28.23
N GLU A 532 -31.62 21.17 -27.96
CA GLU A 532 -32.96 20.73 -27.57
C GLU A 532 -33.67 20.13 -28.79
N ALA A 533 -34.07 18.86 -28.67
CA ALA A 533 -34.77 18.12 -29.72
C ALA A 533 -35.65 17.02 -29.12
N TYR A 534 -36.80 16.78 -29.74
CA TYR A 534 -37.75 15.75 -29.33
C TYR A 534 -38.25 14.94 -30.51
N GLU A 535 -38.48 13.66 -30.23
CA GLU A 535 -39.14 12.71 -31.10
C GLU A 535 -40.54 12.43 -30.54
N ILE A 536 -41.57 12.69 -31.33
CA ILE A 536 -42.96 12.40 -30.97
C ILE A 536 -43.47 11.34 -31.90
N SER A 537 -43.99 10.25 -31.35
CA SER A 537 -44.61 9.19 -32.14
C SER A 537 -45.98 8.83 -31.60
N ALA A 538 -46.84 8.39 -32.49
CA ALA A 538 -48.19 7.98 -32.13
C ALA A 538 -48.69 6.89 -33.07
N ARG A 539 -49.42 5.91 -32.55
CA ARG A 539 -49.98 4.83 -33.36
C ARG A 539 -51.42 5.14 -33.72
N THR A 540 -51.78 4.97 -35.00
CA THR A 540 -53.16 5.09 -35.48
C THR A 540 -53.93 3.80 -35.27
N ALA A 541 -55.26 3.87 -35.37
CA ALA A 541 -56.12 2.69 -35.30
C ALA A 541 -55.78 1.62 -36.36
N GLN A 542 -55.25 2.06 -37.51
CA GLN A 542 -54.85 1.18 -38.61
C GLN A 542 -53.42 0.62 -38.44
N GLY A 543 -52.74 0.91 -37.32
CA GLY A 543 -51.39 0.43 -37.03
C GLY A 543 -50.27 1.25 -37.66
N GLU A 544 -50.59 2.36 -38.35
CA GLU A 544 -49.60 3.31 -38.86
C GLU A 544 -48.95 4.07 -37.70
N THR A 545 -47.65 4.37 -37.80
CA THR A 545 -46.96 5.25 -36.85
C THR A 545 -46.82 6.64 -37.45
N LEU A 546 -47.47 7.62 -36.83
CA LEU A 546 -47.23 9.03 -37.09
C LEU A 546 -45.99 9.47 -36.32
N PHE A 547 -45.19 10.34 -36.93
CA PHE A 547 -43.90 10.76 -36.41
C PHE A 547 -43.70 12.26 -36.62
N TRP A 548 -43.23 12.94 -35.57
CA TRP A 548 -42.89 14.36 -35.62
C TRP A 548 -41.56 14.60 -34.88
N GLU A 549 -40.83 15.61 -35.35
CA GLU A 549 -39.68 16.16 -34.65
C GLU A 549 -39.90 17.64 -34.35
N THR A 550 -39.45 18.08 -33.18
CA THR A 550 -39.47 19.51 -32.80
C THR A 550 -38.21 19.87 -32.01
N LYS A 551 -37.85 21.15 -32.04
CA LYS A 551 -36.72 21.73 -31.29
C LYS A 551 -37.15 22.49 -30.04
N THR A 552 -38.45 22.49 -29.76
CA THR A 552 -39.05 23.14 -28.59
C THR A 552 -39.92 22.14 -27.85
N SER A 553 -40.24 22.42 -26.58
CA SER A 553 -41.09 21.56 -25.75
C SER A 553 -42.59 21.66 -26.09
N SER A 554 -42.91 21.72 -27.39
CA SER A 554 -44.25 21.94 -27.93
C SER A 554 -44.41 21.32 -29.33
N LEU A 555 -45.61 20.80 -29.61
CA LEU A 555 -46.02 20.29 -30.92
C LEU A 555 -47.49 20.68 -31.19
N LEU A 556 -47.76 21.29 -32.34
CA LEU A 556 -49.12 21.48 -32.84
C LEU A 556 -49.48 20.36 -33.82
N ILE A 557 -50.38 19.48 -33.43
CA ILE A 557 -50.88 18.38 -34.26
C ILE A 557 -51.99 18.93 -35.17
N SER A 558 -51.86 18.67 -36.47
CA SER A 558 -52.84 19.12 -37.47
C SER A 558 -54.22 18.48 -37.24
N PRO A 559 -55.32 19.14 -37.63
CA PRO A 559 -56.66 18.54 -37.54
C PRO A 559 -56.78 17.20 -38.30
N LEU A 560 -56.02 17.03 -39.39
CA LEU A 560 -55.98 15.79 -40.16
C LEU A 560 -55.36 14.65 -39.35
N ASP A 561 -54.20 14.89 -38.74
CA ASP A 561 -53.52 13.88 -37.93
C ASP A 561 -54.27 13.59 -36.62
N ALA A 562 -54.85 14.61 -36.00
CA ALA A 562 -55.71 14.44 -34.83
C ALA A 562 -56.88 13.47 -35.11
N LYS A 563 -57.49 13.54 -36.30
CA LYS A 563 -58.52 12.58 -36.73
C LYS A 563 -57.97 11.16 -36.93
N ARG A 564 -56.75 11.03 -37.47
CA ARG A 564 -56.08 9.73 -37.69
C ARG A 564 -55.70 9.03 -36.39
N LEU A 565 -55.50 9.79 -35.32
CA LEU A 565 -55.19 9.27 -33.98
C LEU A 565 -56.43 8.74 -33.23
N ALA A 566 -57.64 9.04 -33.68
CA ALA A 566 -58.84 8.47 -33.08
C ALA A 566 -58.96 6.98 -33.46
N PRO A 567 -59.18 6.05 -32.50
CA PRO A 567 -59.53 6.27 -31.10
C PRO A 567 -58.36 6.14 -30.09
N LEU A 568 -57.16 5.71 -30.51
CA LEU A 568 -56.04 5.39 -29.59
C LEU A 568 -55.55 6.60 -28.77
N ARG A 569 -55.59 7.80 -29.35
CA ARG A 569 -55.36 9.11 -28.70
C ARG A 569 -54.20 9.13 -27.71
N THR A 570 -53.12 8.40 -27.98
CA THR A 570 -51.95 8.35 -27.11
C THR A 570 -50.72 8.67 -27.93
N ILE A 571 -49.87 9.54 -27.40
CA ILE A 571 -48.59 9.91 -28.02
C ILE A 571 -47.45 9.62 -27.06
N GLU A 572 -46.30 9.30 -27.62
CA GLU A 572 -45.04 9.14 -26.90
C GLU A 572 -44.11 10.27 -27.26
N ILE A 573 -43.61 10.98 -26.25
CA ILE A 573 -42.67 12.10 -26.40
C ILE A 573 -41.34 11.68 -25.80
N ARG A 574 -40.28 11.69 -26.60
CA ARG A 574 -38.90 11.35 -26.18
C ARG A 574 -37.98 12.53 -26.40
N GLN A 575 -37.15 12.83 -25.41
CA GLN A 575 -36.06 13.78 -25.58
C GLN A 575 -34.90 13.10 -26.32
N ARG A 576 -34.39 13.75 -27.35
CA ARG A 576 -33.26 13.27 -28.14
C ARG A 576 -31.97 13.86 -27.59
N GLY A 577 -31.14 13.00 -27.01
CA GLY A 577 -29.79 13.33 -26.58
C GLY A 577 -28.77 13.12 -27.69
N ARG A 578 -27.50 13.34 -27.37
CA ARG A 578 -26.40 13.14 -28.33
C ARG A 578 -26.25 11.69 -28.80
N VAL A 579 -26.43 10.73 -27.90
CA VAL A 579 -26.11 9.30 -28.15
C VAL A 579 -27.34 8.39 -28.04
N SER A 580 -28.42 8.83 -27.38
CA SER A 580 -29.62 8.01 -27.19
C SER A 580 -30.90 8.86 -27.00
N LEU A 581 -32.06 8.19 -27.09
CA LEU A 581 -33.36 8.75 -26.75
C LEU A 581 -33.69 8.48 -25.27
N SER A 582 -34.44 9.39 -24.64
CA SER A 582 -35.05 9.12 -23.34
C SER A 582 -36.08 7.98 -23.45
N LEU A 583 -36.50 7.42 -22.30
CA LEU A 583 -37.76 6.70 -22.23
C LEU A 583 -38.94 7.65 -22.59
N PRO A 584 -40.07 7.13 -23.08
CA PRO A 584 -41.18 7.98 -23.52
C PRO A 584 -41.97 8.56 -22.35
N LEU A 585 -42.30 9.84 -22.45
CA LEU A 585 -43.46 10.40 -21.77
C LEU A 585 -44.70 9.98 -22.57
N VAL A 586 -45.53 9.13 -21.97
CA VAL A 586 -46.81 8.72 -22.56
C VAL A 586 -47.88 9.73 -22.18
N LEU A 587 -48.51 10.36 -23.18
CA LEU A 587 -49.55 11.36 -22.97
C LEU A 587 -50.85 10.95 -23.68
N ALA A 588 -51.94 10.90 -22.93
CA ALA A 588 -53.29 10.77 -23.47
C ALA A 588 -53.77 12.14 -24.01
N LEU A 589 -54.30 12.14 -25.22
CA LEU A 589 -54.87 13.32 -25.87
C LEU A 589 -56.36 13.47 -25.53
N PRO A 590 -56.85 14.72 -25.39
CA PRO A 590 -58.25 15.00 -25.09
C PRO A 590 -59.23 14.51 -26.16
N ALA A 591 -60.49 14.37 -25.76
CA ALA A 591 -61.61 14.12 -26.65
C ALA A 591 -61.87 15.36 -27.54
N VAL A 592 -61.50 15.34 -28.83
CA VAL A 592 -62.13 16.16 -29.88
C VAL A 592 -63.64 16.08 -29.72
N LEU A 593 -64.25 17.21 -29.36
CA LEU A 593 -65.70 17.42 -29.24
C LEU A 593 -66.38 17.41 -30.61
#